data_AF-A0A9P4QRF6-F1
#
_entry.id   AF-A0A9P4QRF6-F1
#
_cell.length_a   1.000
_cell.length_b   1.000
_cell.length_c   1.000
_cell.angle_alpha   90.00
_cell.angle_beta   90.00
_cell.angle_gamma   90.00
#
_symmetry.space_group_name_H-M   'P 1'
#
loop_
_entity.id
_entity.type
_entity.pdbx_description
1 polymer ?
#
loop_
_entity_poly.entity_id
_entity_poly.type
_entity_poly.pdbx_seq_one_letter_code
_entity_poly.pdbx_strand_id
1 'polypeptide(L)'
;MTTPDTPSTPTVSSLYGPGAILCWLCTVLSVIISWTSNSTSRRCDTISNDLIACITLPAIAAAHFLYDLTHMPKPDFVGLDDQSPWQATSSMNASFTICMLFTAFAPFLLSLALHANQKRKFFVTGLVGVFSYTVTLFVLIFAGTGIVPKIDRNIVFLPMIVSVSLCALPILLFFFQALPDRVRPDRLLAAVFEHSGRFLAYCVVYILMFMVLMVHAQKPLYVLPQTGYTMGDLDQGVALSAGVFTLAVCIRETLRAKHPLRRAILAISTRCGGEKIWRRCTIGFAKGYK
;
A
#
# COMPACT_ATOMS: atom_id res chain seq x y z
N MET A 1 -22.52 -46.04 -19.71
CA MET A 1 -21.83 -46.02 -18.40
C MET A 1 -21.19 -44.64 -18.30
N THR A 2 -21.95 -43.69 -17.78
CA THR A 2 -21.55 -42.28 -17.60
C THR A 2 -20.61 -42.22 -16.41
N THR A 3 -19.37 -41.76 -16.62
CA THR A 3 -18.44 -41.45 -15.54
C THR A 3 -19.11 -40.45 -14.59
N PRO A 4 -19.15 -40.70 -13.27
CA PRO A 4 -19.67 -39.73 -12.34
C PRO A 4 -18.75 -38.51 -12.39
N ASP A 5 -19.30 -37.36 -12.77
CA ASP A 5 -18.62 -36.08 -12.71
C ASP A 5 -18.17 -35.86 -11.27
N THR A 6 -16.86 -35.99 -11.03
CA THR A 6 -16.25 -35.59 -9.76
C THR A 6 -16.68 -34.15 -9.50
N PRO A 7 -17.31 -33.84 -8.34
CA PRO A 7 -17.75 -32.49 -8.05
C PRO A 7 -16.52 -31.59 -8.13
N SER A 8 -16.54 -30.67 -9.10
CA SER A 8 -15.49 -29.70 -9.33
C SER A 8 -15.24 -28.99 -8.02
N THR A 9 -14.09 -29.29 -7.41
CA THR A 9 -13.69 -28.68 -6.15
C THR A 9 -13.81 -27.16 -6.31
N PRO A 10 -14.44 -26.50 -5.35
CA PRO A 10 -14.72 -25.08 -5.39
C PRO A 10 -13.45 -24.29 -5.56
N THR A 11 -13.34 -23.70 -6.73
CA THR A 11 -12.21 -22.86 -7.07
C THR A 11 -12.49 -21.53 -6.41
N VAL A 12 -11.68 -21.16 -5.42
CA VAL A 12 -11.56 -19.77 -4.94
C VAL A 12 -11.54 -18.87 -6.18
N SER A 13 -12.18 -17.70 -6.19
CA SER A 13 -12.09 -16.84 -7.37
C SER A 13 -10.62 -16.56 -7.69
N SER A 14 -10.20 -16.78 -8.95
CA SER A 14 -8.82 -16.56 -9.40
C SER A 14 -8.34 -15.12 -9.19
N LEU A 15 -9.28 -14.20 -8.93
CA LEU A 15 -9.07 -12.82 -8.49
C LEU A 15 -8.13 -12.69 -7.29
N TYR A 16 -8.13 -13.66 -6.38
CA TYR A 16 -7.26 -13.67 -5.20
C TYR A 16 -6.04 -14.58 -5.35
N GLY A 17 -5.78 -15.06 -6.56
CA GLY A 17 -4.65 -15.91 -6.85
C GLY A 17 -3.30 -15.21 -6.64
N PRO A 18 -2.21 -15.97 -6.56
CA PRO A 18 -0.89 -15.43 -6.25
C PRO A 18 -0.38 -14.44 -7.30
N GLY A 19 -0.70 -14.64 -8.58
CA GLY A 19 -0.35 -13.73 -9.67
C GLY A 19 -1.08 -12.39 -9.57
N ALA A 20 -2.36 -12.41 -9.22
CA ALA A 20 -3.16 -11.20 -8.98
C ALA A 20 -2.62 -10.38 -7.79
N ILE A 21 -2.21 -11.05 -6.72
CA ILE A 21 -1.64 -10.38 -5.54
C ILE A 21 -0.28 -9.77 -5.85
N LEU A 22 0.59 -10.49 -6.55
CA LEU A 22 1.87 -9.92 -6.97
C LEU A 22 1.67 -8.74 -7.93
N CYS A 23 0.70 -8.84 -8.84
CA CYS A 23 0.33 -7.72 -9.71
C CYS A 23 -0.08 -6.50 -8.89
N TRP A 24 -0.96 -6.70 -7.90
CA TRP A 24 -1.37 -5.63 -7.00
C TRP A 24 -0.20 -5.06 -6.19
N LEU A 25 0.70 -5.88 -5.65
CA LEU A 25 1.91 -5.39 -4.99
C LEU A 25 2.79 -4.54 -5.94
N CYS A 26 2.87 -4.90 -7.22
CA CYS A 26 3.54 -4.06 -8.22
C CYS A 26 2.83 -2.71 -8.39
N THR A 27 1.49 -2.67 -8.35
CA THR A 27 0.74 -1.40 -8.38
C THR A 27 0.97 -0.54 -7.14
N VAL A 28 1.01 -1.15 -5.95
CA VAL A 28 1.34 -0.47 -4.69
C VAL A 28 2.74 0.15 -4.79
N LEU A 29 3.73 -0.61 -5.27
CA LEU A 29 5.08 -0.12 -5.49
C LEU A 29 5.13 1.02 -6.52
N SER A 30 4.34 0.92 -7.60
CA SER A 30 4.20 2.00 -8.59
C SER A 30 3.71 3.30 -7.95
N VAL A 31 2.67 3.23 -7.11
CA VAL A 31 2.15 4.39 -6.38
C VAL A 31 3.21 4.99 -5.46
N ILE A 32 3.91 4.16 -4.70
CA ILE A 32 4.97 4.59 -3.78
C ILE A 32 6.11 5.29 -4.55
N ILE A 33 6.57 4.71 -5.66
CA ILE A 33 7.62 5.30 -6.49
C ILE A 33 7.15 6.62 -7.10
N SER A 34 5.93 6.67 -7.62
CA SER A 34 5.35 7.88 -8.20
C SER A 34 5.29 9.02 -7.17
N TRP A 35 4.85 8.73 -5.95
CA TRP A 35 4.71 9.77 -4.91
C TRP A 35 6.03 10.19 -4.29
N THR A 36 7.02 9.29 -4.23
CA THR A 36 8.34 9.61 -3.67
C THR A 36 9.27 10.27 -4.68
N SER A 37 9.31 9.77 -5.91
CA SER A 37 10.37 10.08 -6.88
C SER A 37 9.96 11.04 -7.99
N ASN A 38 8.66 11.21 -8.28
CA ASN A 38 8.19 12.11 -9.33
C ASN A 38 7.77 13.47 -8.75
N SER A 39 8.61 14.48 -8.94
CA SER A 39 8.37 15.85 -8.44
C SER A 39 7.13 16.49 -9.04
N THR A 40 6.76 16.13 -10.27
CA THR A 40 5.54 16.62 -10.94
C THR A 40 4.30 16.00 -10.28
N SER A 41 4.31 14.68 -10.07
CA SER A 41 3.23 13.96 -9.38
C SER A 41 3.01 14.45 -7.94
N ARG A 42 4.09 14.88 -7.26
CA ARG A 42 4.00 15.49 -5.92
C ARG A 42 3.28 16.83 -5.90
N ARG A 43 3.36 17.61 -6.98
CA ARG A 43 2.70 18.94 -7.06
C ARG A 43 1.24 18.84 -7.50
N CYS A 44 0.84 17.76 -8.17
CA CYS A 44 -0.53 17.55 -8.61
C CYS A 44 -1.28 16.61 -7.66
N ASP A 45 -2.29 17.13 -6.96
CA ASP A 45 -3.24 16.34 -6.17
C ASP A 45 -4.33 15.72 -7.06
N THR A 46 -3.92 15.00 -8.10
CA THR A 46 -4.83 14.24 -8.97
C THR A 46 -4.84 12.77 -8.56
N ILE A 47 -6.00 12.12 -8.64
CA ILE A 47 -6.12 10.69 -8.40
C ILE A 47 -5.55 9.98 -9.64
N SER A 48 -4.40 9.33 -9.50
CA SER A 48 -3.76 8.60 -10.60
C SER A 48 -4.44 7.25 -10.83
N ASN A 49 -4.40 6.77 -12.08
CA ASN A 49 -4.94 5.44 -12.42
C ASN A 49 -4.29 4.34 -11.57
N ASP A 50 -2.99 4.44 -11.30
CA ASP A 50 -2.26 3.52 -10.41
C ASP A 50 -2.80 3.52 -8.99
N LEU A 51 -3.23 4.69 -8.48
CA LEU A 51 -3.82 4.78 -7.15
C LEU A 51 -5.17 4.09 -7.13
N ILE A 52 -5.99 4.31 -8.17
CA ILE A 52 -7.29 3.64 -8.32
C ILE A 52 -7.06 2.13 -8.31
N ALA A 53 -6.18 1.60 -9.17
CA ALA A 53 -5.86 0.17 -9.21
C ALA A 53 -5.37 -0.37 -7.84
N CYS A 54 -4.52 0.39 -7.15
CA CYS A 54 -4.00 0.04 -5.83
C CYS A 54 -5.10 -0.07 -4.77
N ILE A 55 -6.12 0.78 -4.78
CA ILE A 55 -7.19 0.77 -3.77
C ILE A 55 -8.39 -0.09 -4.17
N THR A 56 -8.59 -0.35 -5.46
CA THR A 56 -9.74 -1.09 -5.97
C THR A 56 -9.73 -2.53 -5.50
N LEU A 57 -8.59 -3.22 -5.54
CA LEU A 57 -8.52 -4.63 -5.12
C LEU A 57 -8.87 -4.82 -3.62
N PRO A 58 -8.31 -4.04 -2.67
CA PRO A 58 -8.73 -4.09 -1.27
C PRO A 58 -10.19 -3.71 -1.04
N ALA A 59 -10.72 -2.72 -1.78
CA ALA A 59 -12.12 -2.34 -1.67
C ALA A 59 -13.06 -3.47 -2.12
N ILE A 60 -12.75 -4.12 -3.24
CA ILE A 60 -13.50 -5.29 -3.74
C ILE A 60 -13.35 -6.45 -2.75
N ALA A 61 -12.15 -6.71 -2.22
CA ALA A 61 -11.93 -7.76 -1.23
C ALA A 61 -12.77 -7.55 0.04
N ALA A 62 -12.83 -6.32 0.55
CA ALA A 62 -13.64 -5.99 1.72
C ALA A 62 -15.14 -6.16 1.44
N ALA A 63 -15.62 -5.71 0.27
CA ALA A 63 -17.01 -5.90 -0.14
C ALA A 63 -17.38 -7.38 -0.34
N HIS A 64 -16.50 -8.15 -0.98
CA HIS A 64 -16.67 -9.59 -1.20
C HIS A 64 -16.68 -10.35 0.13
N PHE A 65 -15.82 -9.99 1.08
CA PHE A 65 -15.83 -10.56 2.42
C PHE A 65 -17.17 -10.32 3.14
N LEU A 66 -17.71 -9.10 3.08
CA LEU A 66 -19.00 -8.78 3.68
C LEU A 66 -20.16 -9.49 2.97
N TYR A 67 -20.07 -9.64 1.65
CA TYR A 67 -21.04 -10.40 0.88
C TYR A 67 -21.05 -11.88 1.32
N ASP A 68 -19.89 -12.52 1.37
CA ASP A 68 -19.75 -13.90 1.83
C ASP A 68 -20.27 -14.06 3.27
N LEU A 69 -19.92 -13.12 4.16
CA LEU A 69 -20.36 -13.12 5.55
C LEU A 69 -21.90 -13.06 5.69
N THR A 70 -22.58 -12.32 4.83
CA THR A 70 -24.05 -12.16 4.89
C THR A 70 -24.81 -13.32 4.24
N HIS A 71 -24.17 -14.04 3.32
CA HIS A 71 -24.77 -15.17 2.60
C HIS A 71 -24.35 -16.53 3.15
N MET A 72 -23.49 -16.57 4.16
CA MET A 72 -23.12 -17.81 4.85
C MET A 72 -24.39 -18.47 5.42
N PRO A 73 -24.62 -19.76 5.12
CA PRO A 73 -25.73 -20.51 5.70
C PRO A 73 -25.63 -20.40 7.22
N LYS A 74 -26.73 -20.04 7.88
CA LYS A 74 -26.80 -20.10 9.34
C LYS A 74 -26.49 -21.55 9.75
N PRO A 75 -25.73 -21.77 10.83
CA PRO A 75 -25.44 -23.10 11.32
C PRO A 75 -26.71 -23.72 11.91
N ASP A 76 -27.64 -24.11 11.04
CA ASP A 76 -28.74 -24.97 11.41
C ASP A 76 -28.15 -26.37 11.62
N PHE A 77 -28.47 -26.90 12.79
CA PHE A 77 -27.83 -28.01 13.46
C PHE A 77 -28.20 -29.36 12.83
N VAL A 78 -27.93 -29.59 11.54
CA VAL A 78 -28.16 -30.87 10.84
C VAL A 78 -27.15 -30.91 9.69
N GLY A 79 -26.12 -31.75 9.65
CA GLY A 79 -26.15 -33.18 9.85
C GLY A 79 -25.73 -33.82 8.52
N LEU A 80 -24.44 -34.15 8.42
CA LEU A 80 -23.82 -35.06 7.43
C LEU A 80 -23.82 -34.63 5.96
N ASP A 81 -22.62 -34.73 5.37
CA ASP A 81 -22.19 -34.27 4.05
C ASP A 81 -22.22 -32.75 3.85
N ASP A 82 -21.05 -32.15 3.56
CA ASP A 82 -20.90 -31.26 2.42
C ASP A 82 -19.55 -30.53 2.46
N GLN A 83 -18.88 -30.50 1.31
CA GLN A 83 -17.70 -29.69 1.08
C GLN A 83 -17.99 -28.18 1.12
N SER A 84 -19.26 -27.73 1.23
CA SER A 84 -19.71 -26.33 1.16
C SER A 84 -19.15 -25.37 2.23
N PRO A 85 -18.88 -25.76 3.50
CA PRO A 85 -18.38 -24.83 4.51
C PRO A 85 -16.92 -24.44 4.27
N TRP A 86 -16.10 -25.36 3.75
CA TRP A 86 -14.67 -25.16 3.53
C TRP A 86 -14.39 -24.17 2.39
N GLN A 87 -15.30 -24.07 1.43
CA GLN A 87 -15.18 -23.23 0.23
C GLN A 87 -15.38 -21.76 0.57
N ALA A 88 -16.50 -21.44 1.23
CA ALA A 88 -16.79 -20.11 1.75
C ALA A 88 -15.71 -19.66 2.75
N THR A 89 -15.20 -20.59 3.56
CA THR A 89 -14.07 -20.33 4.45
C THR A 89 -12.81 -19.91 3.69
N SER A 90 -12.51 -20.53 2.54
CA SER A 90 -11.32 -20.21 1.73
C SER A 90 -11.42 -18.87 0.98
N SER A 91 -12.57 -18.52 0.40
CA SER A 91 -12.78 -17.22 -0.28
C SER A 91 -12.74 -16.05 0.71
N MET A 92 -13.35 -16.25 1.89
CA MET A 92 -13.31 -15.29 2.98
C MET A 92 -11.89 -15.08 3.50
N ASN A 93 -11.14 -16.17 3.71
CA ASN A 93 -9.73 -16.07 4.12
C ASN A 93 -8.90 -15.31 3.08
N ALA A 94 -9.10 -15.59 1.79
CA ALA A 94 -8.36 -14.92 0.73
C ALA A 94 -8.65 -13.42 0.66
N SER A 95 -9.94 -13.05 0.72
CA SER A 95 -10.38 -11.65 0.72
C SER A 95 -9.90 -10.91 1.97
N PHE A 96 -9.93 -11.57 3.13
CA PHE A 96 -9.43 -11.04 4.39
C PHE A 96 -7.92 -10.80 4.36
N THR A 97 -7.13 -11.71 3.78
CA THR A 97 -5.68 -11.52 3.63
C THR A 97 -5.35 -10.25 2.84
N ILE A 98 -6.09 -9.95 1.77
CA ILE A 98 -5.91 -8.69 1.02
C ILE A 98 -6.25 -7.48 1.88
N CYS A 99 -7.35 -7.52 2.63
CA CYS A 99 -7.74 -6.43 3.54
C CYS A 99 -6.64 -6.18 4.57
N MET A 100 -6.12 -7.24 5.18
CA MET A 100 -5.04 -7.18 6.16
C MET A 100 -3.75 -6.58 5.56
N LEU A 101 -3.35 -7.05 4.37
CA LEU A 101 -2.19 -6.51 3.64
C LEU A 101 -2.36 -5.02 3.36
N PHE A 102 -3.53 -4.60 2.87
CA PHE A 102 -3.76 -3.19 2.61
C PHE A 102 -3.82 -2.36 3.89
N THR A 103 -4.40 -2.87 4.98
CA THR A 103 -4.35 -2.22 6.29
C THR A 103 -2.92 -2.03 6.79
N ALA A 104 -1.99 -2.92 6.44
CA ALA A 104 -0.57 -2.72 6.74
C ALA A 104 0.04 -1.58 5.89
N PHE A 105 -0.29 -1.47 4.60
CA PHE A 105 0.23 -0.45 3.69
C PHE A 105 -0.46 0.92 3.78
N ALA A 106 -1.73 0.97 4.16
CA ALA A 106 -2.53 2.19 4.17
C ALA A 106 -1.94 3.31 5.05
N PRO A 107 -1.44 3.06 6.28
CA PRO A 107 -0.79 4.09 7.09
C PRO A 107 0.44 4.69 6.42
N PHE A 108 1.21 3.87 5.70
CA PHE A 108 2.38 4.31 4.95
C PHE A 108 1.97 5.24 3.78
N LEU A 109 0.97 4.83 3.00
CA LEU A 109 0.43 5.65 1.91
C LEU A 109 -0.21 6.95 2.43
N LEU A 110 -0.95 6.90 3.54
CA LEU A 110 -1.51 8.09 4.18
C LEU A 110 -0.42 9.05 4.65
N SER A 111 0.66 8.53 5.23
CA SER A 111 1.82 9.32 5.64
C SER A 111 2.49 10.01 4.46
N LEU A 112 2.66 9.30 3.33
CA LEU A 112 3.18 9.88 2.08
C LEU A 112 2.25 10.97 1.54
N ALA A 113 0.94 10.73 1.53
CA ALA A 113 -0.04 11.70 1.05
C ALA A 113 -0.04 12.97 1.92
N LEU A 114 0.02 12.84 3.24
CA LEU A 114 0.17 13.96 4.17
C LEU A 114 1.47 14.72 3.94
N HIS A 115 2.59 14.00 3.82
CA HIS A 115 3.90 14.61 3.58
C HIS A 115 3.96 15.40 2.25
N ALA A 116 3.24 14.92 1.23
CA ALA A 116 3.12 15.61 -0.05
C ALA A 116 2.00 16.68 -0.07
N ASN A 117 1.26 16.86 1.03
CA ASN A 117 0.07 17.73 1.13
C ASN A 117 -1.01 17.42 0.08
N GLN A 118 -1.25 16.13 -0.18
CA GLN A 118 -2.16 15.62 -1.20
C GLN A 118 -3.47 15.13 -0.57
N LYS A 119 -4.38 16.07 -0.32
CA LYS A 119 -5.60 15.84 0.46
C LYS A 119 -6.55 14.85 -0.22
N ARG A 120 -6.67 14.88 -1.54
CA ARG A 120 -7.56 13.94 -2.27
C ARG A 120 -7.04 12.52 -2.18
N LYS A 121 -5.74 12.33 -2.40
CA LYS A 121 -5.10 11.02 -2.28
C LYS A 121 -5.17 10.50 -0.85
N PHE A 122 -4.97 11.38 0.14
CA PHE A 122 -5.15 11.04 1.55
C PHE A 122 -6.57 10.54 1.84
N PHE A 123 -7.60 11.28 1.41
CA PHE A 123 -8.99 10.94 1.70
C PHE A 123 -9.40 9.60 1.05
N VAL A 124 -9.04 9.40 -0.21
CA VAL A 124 -9.38 8.18 -0.96
C VAL A 124 -8.68 6.95 -0.37
N THR A 125 -7.38 7.03 -0.10
CA THR A 125 -6.65 5.95 0.59
C THR A 125 -7.21 5.70 1.99
N GLY A 126 -7.58 6.77 2.71
CA GLY A 126 -8.11 6.70 4.06
C GLY A 126 -9.45 5.99 4.11
N LEU A 127 -10.37 6.30 3.18
CA LEU A 127 -11.67 5.65 3.07
C LEU A 127 -11.54 4.14 2.89
N VAL A 128 -10.74 3.68 1.92
CA VAL A 128 -10.53 2.25 1.67
C VAL A 128 -9.74 1.59 2.81
N GLY A 129 -8.82 2.33 3.43
CA GLY A 129 -8.04 1.87 4.57
C GLY A 129 -8.92 1.60 5.78
N VAL A 130 -9.84 2.52 6.10
CA VAL A 130 -10.85 2.35 7.15
C VAL A 130 -11.76 1.18 6.82
N PHE A 131 -12.24 1.06 5.58
CA PHE A 131 -13.09 -0.06 5.18
C PHE A 131 -12.41 -1.42 5.37
N SER A 132 -11.17 -1.56 4.91
CA SER A 132 -10.37 -2.78 5.10
C SER A 132 -10.06 -3.06 6.58
N TYR A 133 -9.84 -1.99 7.36
CA TYR A 133 -9.62 -2.08 8.80
C TYR A 133 -10.88 -2.54 9.55
N THR A 134 -12.07 -2.09 9.16
CA THR A 134 -13.33 -2.53 9.77
C THR A 134 -13.57 -4.03 9.57
N VAL A 135 -13.29 -4.55 8.37
CA VAL A 135 -13.32 -6.01 8.10
C VAL A 135 -12.31 -6.74 9.00
N THR A 136 -11.10 -6.17 9.13
CA THR A 136 -10.05 -6.77 9.95
C THR A 136 -10.42 -6.84 11.43
N LEU A 137 -10.96 -5.74 11.96
CA LEU A 137 -11.47 -5.66 13.33
C LEU A 137 -12.63 -6.64 13.57
N PHE A 138 -13.56 -6.72 12.63
CA PHE A 138 -14.69 -7.64 12.73
C PHE A 138 -14.21 -9.08 12.89
N VAL A 139 -13.34 -9.54 11.99
CA VAL A 139 -12.75 -10.88 12.08
C VAL A 139 -12.05 -11.11 13.40
N LEU A 140 -11.33 -10.12 13.92
CA LEU A 140 -10.63 -10.27 15.20
C LEU A 140 -11.59 -10.38 16.39
N ILE A 141 -12.62 -9.53 16.44
CA ILE A 141 -13.62 -9.53 17.53
C ILE A 141 -14.39 -10.86 17.56
N PHE A 142 -14.74 -11.38 16.39
CA PHE A 142 -15.49 -12.63 16.26
C PHE A 142 -14.57 -13.86 16.10
N ALA A 143 -13.25 -13.71 16.20
CA ALA A 143 -12.32 -14.83 16.10
C ALA A 143 -12.56 -15.79 17.28
N GLY A 144 -13.02 -17.01 16.99
CA GLY A 144 -13.26 -18.05 17.99
C GLY A 144 -14.68 -18.09 18.57
N THR A 145 -15.61 -17.28 18.05
CA THR A 145 -17.06 -17.46 18.32
C THR A 145 -17.70 -18.53 17.43
N GLY A 146 -16.95 -19.08 16.46
CA GLY A 146 -17.46 -20.00 15.45
C GLY A 146 -18.18 -19.32 14.28
N ILE A 147 -18.40 -17.99 14.35
CA ILE A 147 -19.03 -17.18 13.28
C ILE A 147 -18.05 -16.95 12.12
N VAL A 148 -16.75 -16.87 12.44
CA VAL A 148 -15.68 -16.58 11.49
C VAL A 148 -14.76 -17.80 11.39
N PRO A 149 -14.18 -18.09 10.20
CA PRO A 149 -13.13 -19.08 10.02
C PRO A 149 -12.11 -19.10 11.16
N LYS A 150 -11.62 -20.29 11.52
CA LYS A 150 -10.52 -20.45 12.50
C LYS A 150 -9.24 -19.84 11.92
N ILE A 151 -9.09 -18.53 12.11
CA ILE A 151 -7.89 -17.77 11.79
C ILE A 151 -7.01 -17.72 13.03
N ASP A 152 -5.72 -18.02 12.87
CA ASP A 152 -4.74 -17.96 13.94
C ASP A 152 -4.65 -16.50 14.44
N ARG A 153 -5.15 -16.23 15.66
CA ARG A 153 -5.27 -14.87 16.20
C ARG A 153 -3.92 -14.15 16.23
N ASN A 154 -2.82 -14.88 16.42
CA ASN A 154 -1.47 -14.30 16.47
C ASN A 154 -1.05 -13.70 15.12
N ILE A 155 -1.54 -14.26 14.01
CA ILE A 155 -1.28 -13.75 12.65
C ILE A 155 -2.01 -12.42 12.41
N VAL A 156 -3.16 -12.21 13.06
CA VAL A 156 -4.00 -11.01 12.87
C VAL A 156 -3.65 -9.89 13.85
N PHE A 157 -3.37 -10.25 15.11
CA PHE A 157 -3.20 -9.28 16.20
C PHE A 157 -1.96 -8.40 16.00
N LEU A 158 -0.88 -8.98 15.48
CA LEU A 158 0.40 -8.33 15.32
C LEU A 158 0.42 -7.25 14.21
N PRO A 159 -0.01 -7.53 12.95
CA PRO A 159 -0.11 -6.50 11.92
C PRO A 159 -1.14 -5.42 12.27
N MET A 160 -2.19 -5.77 13.04
CA MET A 160 -3.16 -4.79 13.52
C MET A 160 -2.53 -3.81 14.53
N ILE A 161 -1.85 -4.30 15.58
CA ILE A 161 -1.15 -3.44 16.55
C ILE A 161 -0.15 -2.54 15.82
N VAL A 162 0.62 -3.12 14.89
CA VAL A 162 1.56 -2.39 14.06
C VAL A 162 0.82 -1.30 13.27
N SER A 163 -0.28 -1.60 12.57
CA SER A 163 -1.04 -0.59 11.83
C SER A 163 -1.61 0.52 12.71
N VAL A 164 -2.08 0.20 13.92
CA VAL A 164 -2.66 1.16 14.87
C VAL A 164 -1.58 2.07 15.44
N SER A 165 -0.44 1.52 15.87
CA SER A 165 0.72 2.30 16.30
C SER A 165 1.24 3.20 15.18
N LEU A 166 1.14 2.74 13.92
CA LEU A 166 1.55 3.48 12.74
C LEU A 166 0.54 4.52 12.24
N CYS A 167 -0.76 4.38 12.53
CA CYS A 167 -1.77 5.40 12.24
C CYS A 167 -1.68 6.57 13.23
N ALA A 168 -1.35 6.29 14.50
CA ALA A 168 -1.21 7.32 15.52
C ALA A 168 -0.07 8.31 15.22
N LEU A 169 1.03 7.81 14.64
CA LEU A 169 2.25 8.59 14.41
C LEU A 169 2.10 9.73 13.36
N PRO A 170 1.58 9.52 12.13
CA PRO A 170 1.36 10.58 11.16
C PRO A 170 0.23 11.53 11.56
N ILE A 171 -0.77 11.07 12.33
CA ILE A 171 -1.79 11.94 12.92
C ILE A 171 -1.15 12.89 13.95
N LEU A 172 -0.31 12.36 14.84
CA LEU A 172 0.49 13.17 15.76
C LEU A 172 1.39 14.16 15.01
N LEU A 173 2.10 13.70 13.97
CA LEU A 173 2.98 14.56 13.18
C LEU A 173 2.20 15.63 12.40
N PHE A 174 1.02 15.32 11.87
CA PHE A 174 0.12 16.30 11.26
C PHE A 174 -0.32 17.36 12.27
N PHE A 175 -0.68 16.96 13.50
CA PHE A 175 -0.98 17.88 14.58
C PHE A 175 0.21 18.78 14.94
N PHE A 176 1.43 18.23 14.94
CA PHE A 176 2.65 19.02 15.16
C PHE A 176 2.96 19.96 13.99
N GLN A 177 2.63 19.59 12.76
CA GLN A 177 2.80 20.43 11.56
C GLN A 177 1.73 21.52 11.43
N ALA A 178 0.54 21.31 12.00
CA ALA A 178 -0.57 22.25 11.97
C ALA A 178 -0.42 23.42 12.95
N LEU A 179 0.73 23.55 13.64
CA LEU A 179 1.05 24.70 14.49
C LEU A 179 1.54 25.89 13.63
N PRO A 180 0.75 26.97 13.44
CA PRO A 180 1.15 28.17 12.69
C PRO A 180 2.02 29.10 13.58
N ASP A 181 2.82 30.09 13.15
CA ASP A 181 3.02 30.72 11.83
C ASP A 181 4.30 31.61 11.80
N ARG A 182 5.33 31.36 12.62
CA ARG A 182 6.49 32.28 12.76
C ARG A 182 7.87 31.66 12.52
N VAL A 183 7.99 30.80 11.51
CA VAL A 183 9.30 30.23 11.17
C VAL A 183 9.92 30.96 9.99
N ARG A 184 11.02 31.67 10.27
CA ARG A 184 11.85 32.40 9.29
C ARG A 184 12.31 31.49 8.14
N PRO A 185 12.43 32.01 6.91
CA PRO A 185 12.77 31.23 5.71
C PRO A 185 14.10 30.46 5.82
N ASP A 186 15.06 30.98 6.58
CA ASP A 186 16.38 30.37 6.78
C ASP A 186 16.31 29.05 7.56
N ARG A 187 15.29 28.90 8.42
CA ARG A 187 15.02 27.67 9.18
C ARG A 187 14.14 26.69 8.41
N LEU A 188 13.50 27.13 7.33
CA LEU A 188 12.62 26.29 6.52
C LEU A 188 13.41 25.20 5.79
N LEU A 189 14.59 25.52 5.25
CA LEU A 189 15.41 24.54 4.54
C LEU A 189 15.97 23.47 5.49
N ALA A 190 16.41 23.89 6.69
CA ALA A 190 16.85 22.98 7.75
C ALA A 190 15.70 22.10 8.24
N ALA A 191 14.50 22.67 8.47
CA ALA A 191 13.31 21.92 8.85
C ALA A 191 12.87 20.95 7.75
N VAL A 192 12.95 21.31 6.47
CA VAL A 192 12.63 20.42 5.34
C VAL A 192 13.63 19.26 5.28
N PHE A 193 14.93 19.51 5.45
CA PHE A 193 15.93 18.45 5.48
C PHE A 193 15.75 17.53 6.70
N GLU A 194 15.49 18.11 7.87
CA GLU A 194 15.26 17.39 9.12
C GLU A 194 13.96 16.54 9.07
N HIS A 195 12.89 17.08 8.50
CA HIS A 195 11.64 16.35 8.30
C HIS A 195 11.76 15.26 7.23
N SER A 196 12.51 15.50 6.15
CA SER A 196 12.74 14.50 5.11
C SER A 196 13.62 13.34 5.59
N GLY A 197 14.64 13.63 6.42
CA GLY A 197 15.49 12.62 7.03
C GLY A 197 14.74 11.77 8.06
N ARG A 198 13.92 12.41 8.92
CA ARG A 198 13.03 11.70 9.85
C ARG A 198 12.03 10.82 9.12
N PHE A 199 11.41 11.33 8.07
CA PHE A 199 10.48 10.56 7.23
C PHE A 199 11.15 9.33 6.60
N LEU A 200 12.34 9.50 6.01
CA LEU A 200 13.10 8.38 5.45
C LEU A 200 13.49 7.36 6.51
N ALA A 201 13.95 7.81 7.68
CA ALA A 201 14.26 6.93 8.81
C ALA A 201 13.01 6.16 9.30
N TYR A 202 11.85 6.80 9.37
CA TYR A 202 10.58 6.13 9.70
C TYR A 202 10.19 5.09 8.66
N CYS A 203 10.35 5.39 7.36
CA CYS A 203 10.11 4.41 6.29
C CYS A 203 11.05 3.20 6.41
N VAL A 204 12.33 3.43 6.72
CA VAL A 204 13.33 2.37 6.89
C VAL A 204 13.05 1.53 8.13
N VAL A 205 12.76 2.16 9.28
CA VAL A 205 12.39 1.44 10.51
C VAL A 205 11.09 0.66 10.31
N TYR A 206 10.12 1.20 9.58
CA TYR A 206 8.89 0.51 9.22
C TYR A 206 9.13 -0.72 8.33
N ILE A 207 9.93 -0.57 7.26
CA ILE A 207 10.28 -1.69 6.37
C ILE A 207 11.06 -2.75 7.15
N LEU A 208 12.00 -2.35 7.99
CA LEU A 208 12.76 -3.27 8.84
C LEU A 208 11.89 -3.97 9.88
N MET A 209 10.99 -3.25 10.54
CA MET A 209 10.06 -3.83 11.51
C MET A 209 9.08 -4.79 10.83
N PHE A 210 8.58 -4.44 9.65
CA PHE A 210 7.76 -5.31 8.81
C PHE A 210 8.54 -6.56 8.38
N MET A 211 9.78 -6.42 7.92
CA MET A 211 10.64 -7.56 7.57
C MET A 211 10.94 -8.45 8.79
N VAL A 212 11.19 -7.87 9.96
CA VAL A 212 11.37 -8.62 11.22
C VAL A 212 10.08 -9.32 11.62
N LEU A 213 8.91 -8.70 11.41
CA LEU A 213 7.59 -9.31 11.58
C LEU A 213 7.42 -10.55 10.70
N MET A 214 7.81 -10.40 9.42
CA MET A 214 7.76 -11.46 8.42
C MET A 214 8.70 -12.61 8.81
N VAL A 215 9.86 -12.30 9.37
CA VAL A 215 10.83 -13.30 9.84
C VAL A 215 10.38 -14.00 11.14
N HIS A 216 9.70 -13.29 12.05
CA HIS A 216 9.23 -13.84 13.33
C HIS A 216 7.88 -14.55 13.26
N ALA A 217 7.08 -14.31 12.22
CA ALA A 217 6.00 -15.20 11.84
C ALA A 217 6.59 -16.51 11.30
N GLN A 218 7.10 -17.38 12.19
CA GLN A 218 7.81 -18.63 11.87
C GLN A 218 6.95 -19.73 11.20
N LYS A 219 5.78 -19.39 10.66
CA LYS A 219 5.01 -20.26 9.75
C LYS A 219 5.19 -19.68 8.34
N PRO A 220 5.34 -20.49 7.28
CA PRO A 220 5.44 -19.98 5.92
C PRO A 220 4.29 -19.00 5.71
N LEU A 221 4.67 -17.73 5.56
CA LEU A 221 3.77 -16.61 5.62
C LEU A 221 2.59 -16.83 4.67
N TYR A 222 1.39 -16.80 5.21
CA TYR A 222 0.13 -16.69 4.48
C TYR A 222 -0.01 -15.32 3.79
N VAL A 223 1.09 -14.74 3.29
CA VAL A 223 1.10 -13.54 2.43
C VAL A 223 0.37 -13.86 1.13
N LEU A 224 0.52 -15.10 0.67
CA LEU A 224 -0.31 -15.63 -0.37
C LEU A 224 -1.49 -16.35 0.28
N PRO A 225 -2.73 -16.00 -0.08
CA PRO A 225 -3.88 -16.78 0.30
C PRO A 225 -3.68 -18.20 -0.24
N GLN A 226 -4.02 -19.18 0.59
CA GLN A 226 -4.03 -20.56 0.17
C GLN A 226 -5.17 -20.74 -0.82
N THR A 227 -4.84 -20.68 -2.10
CA THR A 227 -5.76 -20.96 -3.20
C THR A 227 -5.29 -22.22 -3.91
N GLY A 228 -6.20 -22.89 -4.62
CA GLY A 228 -5.85 -24.03 -5.47
C GLY A 228 -5.05 -23.66 -6.72
N TYR A 229 -4.78 -22.36 -6.96
CA TYR A 229 -4.05 -21.89 -8.13
C TYR A 229 -2.56 -21.89 -7.93
N THR A 230 -1.86 -22.20 -9.02
CA THR A 230 -0.40 -22.16 -9.07
C THR A 230 0.07 -21.00 -9.93
N MET A 231 1.32 -20.57 -9.77
CA MET A 231 1.93 -19.59 -10.67
C MET A 231 2.08 -20.10 -12.12
N GLY A 232 1.90 -21.40 -12.36
CA GLY A 232 1.89 -22.00 -13.69
C GLY A 232 0.57 -21.76 -14.43
N ASP A 233 -0.47 -21.30 -13.74
CA ASP A 233 -1.77 -21.04 -14.35
C ASP A 233 -1.69 -19.76 -15.20
N LEU A 234 -2.23 -19.84 -16.41
CA LEU A 234 -2.07 -18.80 -17.43
C LEU A 234 -2.63 -17.44 -16.97
N ASP A 235 -3.77 -17.45 -16.28
CA ASP A 235 -4.42 -16.25 -15.74
C ASP A 235 -3.55 -15.56 -14.68
N GLN A 236 -2.88 -16.34 -13.82
CA GLN A 236 -1.94 -15.83 -12.81
C GLN A 236 -0.68 -15.23 -13.46
N GLY A 237 -0.14 -15.90 -14.48
CA GLY A 237 1.00 -15.40 -15.24
C GLY A 237 0.71 -14.09 -16.00
N VAL A 238 -0.48 -13.99 -16.59
CA VAL A 238 -0.94 -12.77 -17.29
C VAL A 238 -1.12 -11.62 -16.31
N ALA A 239 -1.78 -11.87 -15.16
CA ALA A 239 -1.95 -10.86 -14.13
C ALA A 239 -0.60 -10.32 -13.63
N LEU A 240 0.34 -11.21 -13.30
CA LEU A 240 1.68 -10.84 -12.88
C LEU A 240 2.41 -9.99 -13.93
N SER A 241 2.37 -10.42 -15.19
CA SER A 241 3.02 -9.71 -16.31
C SER A 241 2.49 -8.29 -16.47
N ALA A 242 1.17 -8.09 -16.33
CA ALA A 242 0.55 -6.77 -16.35
C ALA A 242 1.06 -5.86 -15.21
N GLY A 243 1.20 -6.41 -14.00
CA GLY A 243 1.75 -5.68 -12.85
C GLY A 243 3.20 -5.27 -13.04
N VAL A 244 4.05 -6.19 -13.50
CA VAL A 244 5.47 -5.93 -13.78
C VAL A 244 5.61 -4.87 -14.88
N PHE A 245 4.81 -4.97 -15.94
CA PHE A 245 4.80 -3.98 -17.02
C PHE A 245 4.41 -2.59 -16.50
N THR A 246 3.35 -2.49 -15.71
CA THR A 246 2.90 -1.24 -15.09
C THR A 246 4.02 -0.60 -14.25
N LEU A 247 4.66 -1.40 -13.39
CA LEU A 247 5.79 -0.95 -12.58
C LEU A 247 6.97 -0.47 -13.44
N ALA A 248 7.32 -1.21 -14.49
CA ALA A 248 8.41 -0.84 -15.40
C ALA A 248 8.13 0.48 -16.14
N VAL A 249 6.89 0.70 -16.61
CA VAL A 249 6.47 1.96 -17.22
C VAL A 249 6.60 3.11 -16.24
N CYS A 250 6.13 2.95 -15.00
CA CYS A 250 6.22 3.99 -13.96
C CYS A 250 7.68 4.34 -13.62
N ILE A 251 8.55 3.35 -13.50
CA ILE A 251 10.00 3.57 -13.31
C ILE A 251 10.58 4.34 -14.49
N ARG A 252 10.25 3.94 -15.73
CA ARG A 252 10.73 4.60 -16.95
C ARG A 252 10.31 6.07 -17.01
N GLU A 253 9.05 6.37 -16.68
CA GLU A 253 8.54 7.75 -16.65
C GLU A 253 9.24 8.58 -15.58
N THR A 254 9.45 7.99 -14.41
CA THR A 254 10.18 8.62 -13.31
C THR A 254 11.64 8.95 -13.70
N LEU A 255 12.31 8.03 -14.41
CA LEU A 255 13.67 8.25 -14.92
C LEU A 255 13.70 9.33 -16.01
N ARG A 256 12.72 9.34 -16.93
CA ARG A 256 12.61 10.36 -17.98
C ARG A 256 12.36 11.75 -17.41
N ALA A 257 11.52 11.88 -16.38
CA ALA A 257 11.26 13.18 -15.74
C ALA A 257 12.52 13.80 -15.11
N LYS A 258 13.50 12.99 -14.69
CA LYS A 258 14.78 13.47 -14.13
C LYS A 258 15.78 13.94 -15.20
N HIS A 259 15.64 13.46 -16.44
CA HIS A 259 16.58 13.74 -17.53
C HIS A 259 16.60 15.21 -18.04
N PRO A 260 15.47 15.90 -18.27
CA PRO A 260 15.47 17.28 -18.75
C PRO A 260 15.99 18.24 -17.69
N LEU A 261 15.76 17.97 -16.40
CA LEU A 261 16.34 18.75 -15.31
C LEU A 261 17.87 18.66 -15.31
N ARG A 262 18.44 17.44 -15.50
CA ARG A 262 19.89 17.28 -15.66
C ARG A 262 20.43 18.00 -16.89
N ARG A 263 19.73 17.93 -18.03
CA ARG A 263 20.15 18.64 -19.25
C ARG A 263 20.07 20.15 -19.08
N ALA A 264 19.06 20.69 -18.41
CA ALA A 264 18.93 22.11 -18.13
C ALA A 264 20.04 22.60 -17.17
N ILE A 265 20.33 21.84 -16.11
CA ILE A 265 21.44 22.16 -15.18
C ILE A 265 22.79 22.10 -15.91
N LEU A 266 23.01 21.08 -16.74
CA LEU A 266 24.24 20.97 -17.54
C LEU A 266 24.34 22.11 -18.56
N ALA A 267 23.25 22.46 -19.26
CA ALA A 267 23.22 23.57 -20.22
C ALA A 267 23.52 24.92 -19.55
N ILE A 268 23.00 25.16 -18.33
CA ILE A 268 23.32 26.35 -17.52
C ILE A 268 24.80 26.31 -17.10
N SER A 269 25.31 25.16 -16.66
CA SER A 269 26.72 24.99 -16.30
C SER A 269 27.66 25.29 -17.47
N THR A 270 27.33 24.81 -18.68
CA THR A 270 28.13 25.04 -19.88
C THR A 270 28.00 26.46 -20.45
N ARG A 271 26.86 27.13 -20.28
CA ARG A 271 26.70 28.54 -20.70
C ARG A 271 27.37 29.52 -19.74
N CYS A 272 27.46 29.20 -18.46
CA CYS A 272 28.11 30.03 -17.44
C CYS A 272 29.62 29.77 -17.31
N GLY A 273 30.28 29.43 -18.43
CA GLY A 273 31.68 29.02 -18.50
C GLY A 273 32.59 29.65 -17.45
N GLY A 274 33.31 28.79 -16.72
CA GLY A 274 34.58 29.09 -16.05
C GLY A 274 34.61 30.32 -15.13
N GLU A 275 34.64 30.05 -13.82
CA GLU A 275 35.27 30.86 -12.77
C GLU A 275 34.67 32.19 -12.30
N LYS A 276 33.94 32.99 -13.10
CA LYS A 276 33.64 34.38 -12.67
C LYS A 276 32.29 34.64 -11.98
N ILE A 277 31.32 33.73 -12.03
CA ILE A 277 29.95 34.00 -11.51
C ILE A 277 29.73 33.56 -10.06
N TRP A 278 30.51 32.60 -9.53
CA TRP A 278 30.38 32.19 -8.12
C TRP A 278 30.69 33.32 -7.12
N ARG A 279 31.47 34.33 -7.52
CA ARG A 279 31.70 35.54 -6.69
C ARG A 279 30.58 36.58 -6.76
N ARG A 280 29.73 36.60 -7.79
CA ARG A 280 28.62 37.58 -7.85
C ARG A 280 27.33 37.07 -7.21
N CYS A 281 27.05 35.77 -7.24
CA CYS A 281 25.87 35.23 -6.56
C CYS A 281 25.98 35.20 -5.02
N THR A 282 27.20 35.12 -4.47
CA THR A 282 27.43 35.24 -3.01
C THR A 282 27.35 36.69 -2.52
N ILE A 283 27.69 37.69 -3.36
CA ILE A 283 27.66 39.11 -2.97
C ILE A 283 26.26 39.74 -3.12
N GLY A 284 25.42 39.23 -4.02
CA GLY A 284 24.04 39.71 -4.20
C GLY A 284 23.08 39.36 -3.05
N PHE A 285 23.34 38.27 -2.31
CA PHE A 285 22.51 37.85 -1.18
C PHE A 285 22.80 38.60 0.12
N ALA A 286 23.92 39.32 0.22
CA ALA A 286 24.33 40.05 1.43
C ALA A 286 23.82 41.50 1.50
N LYS A 287 23.17 42.03 0.44
CA LYS A 287 22.72 43.45 0.38
C LYS A 287 21.22 43.67 0.54
N GLY A 288 20.42 42.61 0.77
CA GLY A 288 18.96 42.68 0.83
C GLY A 288 18.33 42.62 2.23
N TYR A 289 19.13 42.64 3.31
CA TYR A 289 18.62 42.68 4.69
C TYR A 289 19.23 43.88 5.43
N LYS A 290 18.59 45.04 5.24
CA LYS A 290 18.54 46.13 6.22
C LYS A 290 17.07 46.44 6.47
#